data_AF-A0A816LPG0-F1
#
_entry.id   AF-A0A816LPG0-F1
#
_cell.length_a   1.000
_cell.length_b   1.000
_cell.length_c   1.000
_cell.angle_alpha   90.00
_cell.angle_beta   90.00
_cell.angle_gamma   90.00
#
_symmetry.space_group_name_H-M   'P 1'
#
loop_
_entity.id
_entity.type
_entity.pdbx_description
1 polymer ?
#
loop_
_entity_poly.entity_id
_entity_poly.type
_entity_poly.pdbx_seq_one_letter_code
_entity_poly.pdbx_strand_id
1 'polypeptide(L)'
;MNHRFVLIKYRPDYELPEKMPIVHEAFLNFSWNDTIELIYTSAPGPSGFMWLFGQAVFGQTKDMFCLLGYQRTRMKEAKKSNIFNDFVGFLCHLPRELEFGDRLTIMNGKKIVNSVARYNPQHYQAIEKPRYFLCFVTTIRNMAYLVDEWYEYHRRVGFDHLIIYDNNSTDGLTTLFTNRADLEIIRWPWRRSQHQAYTHALLFTRDRCIWTLMSDLDVFIFPRSSNSVRSVIENQARSDIAQISFKLLRMSHENLVDCANGSITEIYIHRKRLPDAWDKSSSAAFIPSLAIPMHRIHEAQLLKPYKSIVLSSDVAYGVHYSDRCWKQYFLQKVVGRTGVKDWIVPRTINIFRPSENWRNLSKGATIEDTQFRDFKQDHTFDVIQKQNTSQAGGITKRKVSKKVDRDGNGRASRHQSNSSISRVPATRPLSSSSEDESTNTSDTDEMDHSNDEQKAEKARHETHKQKKKQSIVQEHFEYLDVNTYMYQLCFKVRI
;
A
#
# COMPACT_ATOMS: atom_id res chain seq x y z
N MET A 1 25.85 20.45 13.31
CA MET A 1 25.38 20.22 14.69
C MET A 1 25.49 18.73 14.98
N ASN A 2 25.82 18.32 16.21
CA ASN A 2 25.90 16.88 16.54
C ASN A 2 24.50 16.31 16.77
N HIS A 3 23.85 15.85 15.71
CA HIS A 3 22.63 15.04 15.82
C HIS A 3 23.01 13.68 16.42
N ARG A 4 22.89 13.55 17.74
CA ARG A 4 22.98 12.25 18.42
C ARG A 4 21.81 11.40 17.97
N PHE A 5 22.06 10.41 17.12
CA PHE A 5 21.04 9.45 16.69
C PHE A 5 20.53 8.66 17.88
N VAL A 6 19.20 8.66 18.06
CA VAL A 6 18.53 7.95 19.15
C VAL A 6 18.32 6.50 18.73
N LEU A 7 19.28 5.63 19.07
CA LEU A 7 19.33 4.23 18.66
C LEU A 7 18.03 3.47 18.96
N ILE A 8 17.41 2.90 17.93
CA ILE A 8 16.26 1.98 18.01
C ILE A 8 16.70 0.67 18.68
N LYS A 9 16.68 0.68 20.01
CA LYS A 9 16.84 -0.53 20.83
C LYS A 9 15.65 -1.46 20.60
N TYR A 10 15.92 -2.68 20.17
CA TYR A 10 14.93 -3.76 20.16
C TYR A 10 14.40 -3.98 21.58
N ARG A 11 13.08 -4.15 21.72
CA ARG A 11 12.46 -4.72 22.92
C ARG A 11 11.98 -6.14 22.58
N PRO A 12 12.79 -7.19 22.85
CA PRO A 12 12.31 -8.57 22.72
C PRO A 12 11.17 -8.86 23.71
N ASP A 13 11.14 -8.16 24.83
CA ASP A 13 10.26 -8.39 25.98
C ASP A 13 8.88 -7.72 25.85
N TYR A 14 8.55 -7.16 24.69
CA TYR A 14 7.21 -6.58 24.46
C TYR A 14 6.23 -7.70 24.07
N GLU A 15 5.58 -8.26 25.08
CA GLU A 15 4.51 -9.25 24.91
C GLU A 15 3.45 -8.73 23.91
N LEU A 16 3.15 -9.56 22.91
CA LEU A 16 2.11 -9.24 21.95
C LEU A 16 0.74 -9.27 22.62
N PRO A 17 -0.12 -8.24 22.42
CA PRO A 17 -1.53 -8.38 22.67
C PRO A 17 -2.06 -9.57 21.85
N GLU A 18 -2.71 -10.53 22.51
CA GLU A 18 -3.24 -11.75 21.89
C GLU A 18 -4.04 -11.44 20.61
N LYS A 19 -3.87 -12.29 19.58
CA LYS A 19 -4.52 -12.08 18.28
C LYS A 19 -6.05 -12.07 18.45
N MET A 20 -6.71 -11.01 17.97
CA MET A 20 -8.17 -11.05 17.79
C MET A 20 -8.56 -12.14 16.77
N PRO A 21 -9.78 -12.71 16.85
CA PRO A 21 -10.27 -13.65 15.86
C PRO A 21 -10.10 -13.11 14.43
N ILE A 22 -9.61 -13.97 13.53
CA ILE A 22 -9.41 -13.60 12.12
C ILE A 22 -10.78 -13.29 11.50
N VAL A 23 -10.91 -12.09 10.92
CA VAL A 23 -12.19 -11.58 10.42
C VAL A 23 -12.48 -12.21 9.07
N HIS A 24 -12.92 -13.47 9.06
CA HIS A 24 -13.05 -14.31 7.86
C HIS A 24 -13.90 -13.73 6.72
N GLU A 25 -14.81 -12.79 6.98
CA GLU A 25 -15.61 -12.12 5.94
C GLU A 25 -14.80 -11.09 5.15
N ALA A 26 -13.68 -10.63 5.70
CA ALA A 26 -12.67 -9.88 4.98
C ALA A 26 -11.78 -10.78 4.08
N PHE A 27 -12.03 -12.10 4.04
CA PHE A 27 -11.29 -13.07 3.23
C PHE A 27 -12.20 -13.63 2.14
N LEU A 28 -12.26 -12.93 1.01
CA LEU A 28 -13.09 -13.32 -0.14
C LEU A 28 -12.55 -14.59 -0.82
N ASN A 29 -13.05 -15.75 -0.39
CA ASN A 29 -12.53 -17.09 -0.66
C ASN A 29 -12.79 -17.63 -2.08
N PHE A 30 -12.53 -16.82 -3.11
CA PHE A 30 -12.64 -17.19 -4.53
C PHE A 30 -11.60 -16.45 -5.38
N SER A 31 -11.26 -17.04 -6.53
CA SER A 31 -10.47 -16.38 -7.56
C SER A 31 -11.31 -15.28 -8.24
N TRP A 32 -10.89 -14.02 -8.11
CA TRP A 32 -11.64 -12.89 -8.67
C TRP A 32 -11.26 -12.61 -10.14
N ASN A 33 -12.27 -12.30 -10.95
CA ASN A 33 -12.19 -11.95 -12.37
C ASN A 33 -12.88 -10.58 -12.59
N ASP A 34 -12.37 -9.75 -13.50
CA ASP A 34 -12.91 -8.41 -13.83
C ASP A 34 -14.39 -8.43 -14.29
N THR A 35 -14.93 -9.60 -14.65
CA THR A 35 -16.30 -9.78 -15.16
C THR A 35 -17.37 -9.98 -14.08
N ILE A 36 -16.99 -10.20 -12.82
CA ILE A 36 -17.95 -10.53 -11.76
C ILE A 36 -18.68 -9.25 -11.30
N GLU A 37 -20.01 -9.20 -11.48
CA GLU A 37 -20.83 -8.08 -10.99
C GLU A 37 -20.64 -7.87 -9.48
N LEU A 38 -20.54 -6.60 -9.13
CA LEU A 38 -20.48 -5.99 -7.79
C LEU A 38 -20.60 -6.89 -6.57
N ILE A 39 -19.61 -6.73 -5.69
CA ILE A 39 -19.45 -7.48 -4.45
C ILE A 39 -19.31 -6.46 -3.32
N TYR A 40 -20.07 -6.62 -2.24
CA TYR A 40 -19.88 -5.83 -1.04
C TYR A 40 -18.97 -6.55 -0.03
N THR A 41 -18.39 -5.78 0.87
CA THR A 41 -17.97 -6.22 2.21
C THR A 41 -18.67 -5.37 3.27
N SER A 42 -18.59 -5.76 4.54
CA SER A 42 -19.26 -5.13 5.66
C SER A 42 -18.26 -4.71 6.76
N ALA A 43 -18.60 -3.69 7.54
CA ALA A 43 -17.82 -3.24 8.70
C ALA A 43 -18.71 -2.62 9.79
N PRO A 44 -18.21 -2.47 11.03
CA PRO A 44 -18.93 -1.83 12.13
C PRO A 44 -19.31 -0.37 11.86
N GLY A 45 -20.58 -0.04 12.13
CA GLY A 45 -21.06 1.33 12.23
C GLY A 45 -21.06 1.82 13.68
N PRO A 46 -21.62 3.03 13.92
CA PRO A 46 -22.07 3.41 15.27
C PRO A 46 -23.12 2.40 15.80
N SER A 47 -23.35 2.36 17.12
CA SER A 47 -24.29 1.40 17.73
C SER A 47 -25.66 1.37 17.04
N GLY A 48 -26.13 0.15 16.70
CA GLY A 48 -27.34 -0.09 15.89
C GLY A 48 -27.15 0.01 14.37
N PHE A 49 -25.92 0.17 13.86
CA PHE A 49 -25.64 0.32 12.44
C PHE A 49 -24.45 -0.52 11.95
N MET A 50 -24.46 -0.83 10.65
CA MET A 50 -23.33 -1.37 9.92
C MET A 50 -23.06 -0.57 8.64
N TRP A 51 -21.81 -0.54 8.21
CA TRP A 51 -21.44 -0.07 6.87
C TRP A 51 -21.35 -1.25 5.91
N LEU A 52 -21.93 -1.11 4.72
CA LEU A 52 -21.59 -1.92 3.56
C LEU A 52 -20.72 -1.09 2.61
N PHE A 53 -19.69 -1.70 2.03
CA PHE A 53 -18.81 -1.08 1.04
C PHE A 53 -18.90 -1.79 -0.29
N GLY A 54 -19.03 -1.03 -1.37
CA GLY A 54 -19.12 -1.56 -2.74
C GLY A 54 -18.47 -0.61 -3.74
N GLN A 55 -18.79 -0.78 -5.01
CA GLN A 55 -18.35 0.09 -6.10
C GLN A 55 -19.50 0.32 -7.09
N ALA A 56 -19.39 1.34 -7.94
CA ALA A 56 -20.22 1.57 -9.14
C ALA A 56 -21.75 1.49 -8.91
N VAL A 57 -22.22 1.92 -7.73
CA VAL A 57 -23.66 2.07 -7.47
C VAL A 57 -24.09 3.47 -7.95
N PHE A 58 -24.87 3.47 -9.03
CA PHE A 58 -25.44 4.68 -9.63
C PHE A 58 -26.95 4.77 -9.34
N GLY A 59 -27.49 5.98 -9.22
CA GLY A 59 -28.91 6.23 -8.92
C GLY A 59 -29.09 7.34 -7.88
N GLN A 60 -30.30 7.45 -7.31
CA GLN A 60 -30.61 8.37 -6.22
C GLN A 60 -30.77 7.59 -4.91
N THR A 61 -30.32 8.15 -3.79
CA THR A 61 -30.32 7.46 -2.48
C THR A 61 -31.73 7.13 -1.97
N LYS A 62 -32.75 7.88 -2.41
CA LYS A 62 -34.17 7.63 -2.10
C LYS A 62 -34.64 6.23 -2.55
N ASP A 63 -34.03 5.71 -3.61
CA ASP A 63 -34.37 4.44 -4.24
C ASP A 63 -33.52 3.27 -3.67
N MET A 64 -32.58 3.57 -2.76
CA MET A 64 -31.64 2.62 -2.20
C MET A 64 -32.08 2.12 -0.81
N PHE A 65 -32.08 0.81 -0.64
CA PHE A 65 -32.46 0.13 0.60
C PHE A 65 -31.38 -0.87 0.98
N CYS A 66 -31.23 -1.14 2.28
CA CYS A 66 -30.38 -2.24 2.73
C CYS A 66 -31.20 -3.53 2.76
N LEU A 67 -30.60 -4.65 2.38
CA LEU A 67 -31.18 -5.98 2.45
C LEU A 67 -30.19 -6.87 3.20
N LEU A 68 -30.47 -7.09 4.49
CA LEU A 68 -29.60 -7.76 5.44
C LEU A 68 -30.29 -9.06 5.85
N GLY A 69 -29.72 -10.19 5.43
CA GLY A 69 -30.43 -11.46 5.39
C GLY A 69 -31.66 -11.35 4.49
N TYR A 70 -32.82 -11.56 5.08
CA TYR A 70 -34.13 -11.35 4.44
C TYR A 70 -34.76 -9.99 4.76
N GLN A 71 -34.17 -9.21 5.68
CA GLN A 71 -34.77 -7.95 6.18
C GLN A 71 -34.41 -6.75 5.31
N ARG A 72 -35.43 -6.07 4.77
CA ARG A 72 -35.27 -4.81 4.02
C ARG A 72 -35.32 -3.61 4.98
N THR A 73 -34.18 -3.02 5.32
CA THR A 73 -34.10 -1.84 6.20
C THR A 73 -33.85 -0.55 5.41
N ARG A 74 -34.28 0.60 5.96
CA ARG A 74 -34.02 1.90 5.34
C ARG A 74 -32.55 2.27 5.51
N MET A 75 -31.91 2.66 4.41
CA MET A 75 -30.57 3.22 4.42
C MET A 75 -30.56 4.57 5.15
N LYS A 76 -29.61 4.78 6.08
CA LYS A 76 -29.49 6.03 6.86
C LYS A 76 -28.66 7.08 6.12
N GLU A 77 -27.57 6.64 5.49
CA GLU A 77 -26.62 7.49 4.77
C GLU A 77 -26.03 6.67 3.62
N ALA A 78 -25.73 7.33 2.49
CA ALA A 78 -24.90 6.76 1.44
C ALA A 78 -23.82 7.77 1.07
N LYS A 79 -22.56 7.33 1.11
CA LYS A 79 -21.39 8.15 0.78
C LYS A 79 -20.86 7.84 -0.61
N LYS A 80 -20.38 8.88 -1.28
CA LYS A 80 -19.82 8.81 -2.62
C LYS A 80 -18.30 8.76 -2.64
N SER A 81 -17.72 8.12 -3.65
CA SER A 81 -16.32 8.31 -3.99
C SER A 81 -16.07 9.73 -4.47
N ASN A 82 -15.13 10.44 -3.84
CA ASN A 82 -14.68 11.78 -4.26
C ASN A 82 -14.01 11.79 -5.65
N ILE A 83 -13.85 10.63 -6.30
CA ILE A 83 -13.07 10.45 -7.54
C ILE A 83 -13.90 9.84 -8.67
N PHE A 84 -14.90 9.02 -8.36
CA PHE A 84 -15.77 8.38 -9.35
C PHE A 84 -17.24 8.80 -9.28
N ASN A 85 -17.65 9.56 -8.25
CA ASN A 85 -19.02 10.08 -8.05
C ASN A 85 -20.11 8.98 -7.93
N ASP A 86 -19.71 7.72 -7.86
CA ASP A 86 -20.51 6.56 -7.49
C ASP A 86 -20.70 6.47 -5.98
N PHE A 87 -21.75 5.80 -5.52
CA PHE A 87 -21.88 5.45 -4.11
C PHE A 87 -21.06 4.19 -3.81
N VAL A 88 -20.25 4.26 -2.74
CA VAL A 88 -19.29 3.19 -2.40
C VAL A 88 -19.32 2.81 -0.91
N GLY A 89 -20.03 3.55 -0.06
CA GLY A 89 -20.26 3.23 1.35
C GLY A 89 -21.70 3.51 1.75
N PHE A 90 -22.36 2.57 2.44
CA PHE A 90 -23.78 2.61 2.75
C PHE A 90 -24.00 2.30 4.23
N LEU A 91 -24.59 3.23 4.98
CA LEU A 91 -24.89 3.07 6.41
C LEU A 91 -26.30 2.47 6.57
N CYS A 92 -26.34 1.20 6.98
CA CYS A 92 -27.55 0.43 7.16
C CYS A 92 -27.92 0.32 8.65
N HIS A 93 -29.21 0.36 8.97
CA HIS A 93 -29.70 -0.04 10.29
C HIS A 93 -29.50 -1.55 10.44
N LEU A 94 -28.89 -1.98 11.54
CA LEU A 94 -28.72 -3.39 11.89
C LEU A 94 -30.06 -3.92 12.45
N PRO A 95 -30.67 -4.97 11.86
CA PRO A 95 -31.88 -5.57 12.41
C PRO A 95 -31.60 -6.31 13.72
N ARG A 96 -32.66 -6.62 14.48
CA ARG A 96 -32.57 -7.38 15.74
C ARG A 96 -32.32 -8.87 15.55
N GLU A 97 -32.74 -9.39 14.40
CA GLU A 97 -32.65 -10.80 14.01
C GLU A 97 -31.81 -10.86 12.73
N LEU A 98 -30.61 -11.43 12.84
CA LEU A 98 -29.64 -11.59 11.76
C LEU A 98 -28.71 -12.75 12.16
N GLU A 99 -28.64 -13.79 11.34
CA GLU A 99 -27.93 -15.03 11.68
C GLU A 99 -26.50 -15.07 11.13
N PHE A 100 -25.64 -15.89 11.73
CA PHE A 100 -24.29 -16.08 11.20
C PHE A 100 -24.36 -16.63 9.76
N GLY A 101 -23.77 -15.90 8.81
CA GLY A 101 -23.86 -16.24 7.38
C GLY A 101 -25.04 -15.63 6.63
N ASP A 102 -25.84 -14.73 7.25
CA ASP A 102 -26.86 -13.97 6.51
C ASP A 102 -26.23 -13.10 5.42
N ARG A 103 -26.83 -13.08 4.21
CA ARG A 103 -26.29 -12.27 3.10
C ARG A 103 -26.58 -10.79 3.32
N LEU A 104 -25.54 -9.96 3.24
CA LEU A 104 -25.67 -8.50 3.34
C LEU A 104 -25.53 -7.87 1.95
N THR A 105 -26.50 -7.05 1.54
CA THR A 105 -26.45 -6.31 0.28
C THR A 105 -27.32 -5.05 0.33
N ILE A 106 -27.40 -4.34 -0.79
CA ILE A 106 -28.38 -3.28 -1.01
C ILE A 106 -29.33 -3.63 -2.18
N MET A 107 -30.49 -2.99 -2.19
CA MET A 107 -31.38 -2.91 -3.34
C MET A 107 -31.30 -1.50 -3.94
N ASN A 108 -31.41 -1.41 -5.26
CA ASN A 108 -31.53 -0.16 -6.00
C ASN A 108 -32.82 -0.21 -6.83
N GLY A 109 -33.84 0.55 -6.40
CA GLY A 109 -35.22 0.40 -6.87
C GLY A 109 -35.73 -1.02 -6.59
N LYS A 110 -35.89 -1.82 -7.66
CA LYS A 110 -36.28 -3.24 -7.59
C LYS A 110 -35.11 -4.23 -7.81
N LYS A 111 -33.93 -3.80 -8.29
CA LYS A 111 -32.76 -4.70 -8.47
C LYS A 111 -32.07 -4.92 -7.12
N ILE A 112 -32.04 -6.16 -6.65
CA ILE A 112 -31.10 -6.59 -5.61
C ILE A 112 -29.71 -6.54 -6.24
N VAL A 113 -28.74 -5.86 -5.62
CA VAL A 113 -27.35 -5.88 -6.10
C VAL A 113 -26.68 -7.16 -5.62
N ASN A 114 -25.80 -7.72 -6.45
CA ASN A 114 -25.00 -8.88 -6.07
C ASN A 114 -24.11 -8.56 -4.85
N SER A 115 -23.79 -9.60 -4.06
CA SER A 115 -22.95 -9.46 -2.88
C SER A 115 -22.47 -10.81 -2.35
N VAL A 116 -21.21 -10.85 -1.90
CA VAL A 116 -20.67 -11.95 -1.10
C VAL A 116 -20.54 -11.58 0.38
N ALA A 117 -20.84 -10.34 0.78
CA ALA A 117 -20.83 -9.96 2.19
C ALA A 117 -21.79 -10.86 2.99
N ARG A 118 -21.35 -11.23 4.17
CA ARG A 118 -22.06 -12.06 5.13
C ARG A 118 -22.08 -11.35 6.48
N TYR A 119 -22.91 -11.84 7.41
CA TYR A 119 -22.90 -11.39 8.80
C TYR A 119 -22.18 -12.38 9.70
N ASN A 120 -21.11 -11.94 10.34
CA ASN A 120 -20.56 -12.56 11.53
C ASN A 120 -20.78 -11.62 12.72
N PRO A 121 -21.58 -11.99 13.74
CA PRO A 121 -21.81 -11.15 14.90
C PRO A 121 -20.53 -10.81 15.67
N GLN A 122 -19.47 -11.63 15.59
CA GLN A 122 -18.17 -11.35 16.21
C GLN A 122 -17.55 -10.03 15.70
N HIS A 123 -17.81 -9.64 14.46
CA HIS A 123 -17.31 -8.37 13.91
C HIS A 123 -18.02 -7.16 14.51
N TYR A 124 -19.22 -7.35 15.08
CA TYR A 124 -20.11 -6.31 15.62
C TYR A 124 -20.21 -6.34 17.16
N GLN A 125 -19.44 -7.22 17.82
CA GLN A 125 -19.29 -7.19 19.27
C GLN A 125 -18.58 -5.90 19.69
N ALA A 126 -19.12 -5.22 20.70
CA ALA A 126 -18.53 -3.99 21.22
C ALA A 126 -17.22 -4.32 21.95
N ILE A 127 -16.10 -3.87 21.40
CA ILE A 127 -14.79 -3.98 22.05
C ILE A 127 -14.68 -2.81 23.04
N GLU A 128 -14.66 -3.11 24.34
CA GLU A 128 -14.68 -2.07 25.39
C GLU A 128 -13.49 -1.10 25.34
N LYS A 129 -12.32 -1.58 24.91
CA LYS A 129 -11.07 -0.82 24.83
C LYS A 129 -10.21 -1.32 23.65
N PRO A 130 -9.63 -0.43 22.82
CA PRO A 130 -8.72 -0.83 21.75
C PRO A 130 -7.58 -1.73 22.25
N ARG A 131 -7.36 -2.86 21.57
CA ARG A 131 -6.38 -3.89 21.95
C ARG A 131 -4.94 -3.54 21.57
N TYR A 132 -4.77 -2.77 20.51
CA TYR A 132 -3.48 -2.35 19.96
C TYR A 132 -3.30 -0.85 20.15
N PHE A 133 -2.09 -0.37 20.49
CA PHE A 133 -1.83 1.07 20.57
C PHE A 133 -1.59 1.66 19.19
N LEU A 134 -0.77 1.00 18.35
CA LEU A 134 -0.38 1.49 17.02
C LEU A 134 -0.46 0.38 15.96
N CYS A 135 -1.33 0.58 14.98
CA CYS A 135 -1.52 -0.32 13.84
C CYS A 135 -0.96 0.29 12.54
N PHE A 136 -0.39 -0.55 11.67
CA PHE A 136 -0.02 -0.16 10.29
C PHE A 136 -1.03 -0.77 9.31
N VAL A 137 -1.68 0.05 8.49
CA VAL A 137 -2.52 -0.42 7.38
C VAL A 137 -1.86 -0.05 6.05
N THR A 138 -1.80 -1.01 5.13
CA THR A 138 -1.32 -0.80 3.75
C THR A 138 -2.15 -1.57 2.72
N THR A 139 -2.04 -1.23 1.44
CA THR A 139 -2.76 -1.89 0.32
C THR A 139 -1.78 -2.33 -0.76
N ILE A 140 -1.74 -3.62 -1.12
CA ILE A 140 -0.68 -4.16 -2.01
C ILE A 140 -1.22 -5.10 -3.09
N ARG A 141 -0.44 -5.28 -4.17
CA ARG A 141 -0.65 -6.30 -5.21
C ARG A 141 0.70 -6.74 -5.76
N ASN A 142 1.03 -8.02 -5.65
CA ASN A 142 2.29 -8.61 -6.11
C ASN A 142 3.54 -7.92 -5.50
N MET A 143 3.55 -7.76 -4.17
CA MET A 143 4.61 -7.10 -3.39
C MET A 143 5.17 -7.98 -2.25
N ALA A 144 4.89 -9.28 -2.23
CA ALA A 144 5.29 -10.20 -1.15
C ALA A 144 6.80 -10.14 -0.84
N TYR A 145 7.63 -9.90 -1.87
CA TYR A 145 9.09 -9.77 -1.75
C TYR A 145 9.58 -8.69 -0.76
N LEU A 146 8.73 -7.72 -0.39
CA LEU A 146 9.05 -6.62 0.53
C LEU A 146 8.43 -6.80 1.93
N VAL A 147 7.49 -7.73 2.08
CA VAL A 147 6.65 -7.80 3.29
C VAL A 147 7.45 -8.16 4.54
N ASP A 148 8.42 -9.09 4.50
CA ASP A 148 9.28 -9.39 5.65
C ASP A 148 10.09 -8.16 6.10
N GLU A 149 10.69 -7.44 5.16
CA GLU A 149 11.53 -6.26 5.44
C GLU A 149 10.72 -5.10 6.04
N TRP A 150 9.51 -4.86 5.49
CA TRP A 150 8.56 -3.90 6.05
C TRP A 150 8.03 -4.33 7.42
N TYR A 151 7.73 -5.62 7.60
CA TYR A 151 7.17 -6.19 8.83
C TYR A 151 8.17 -6.12 10.00
N GLU A 152 9.37 -6.69 9.84
CA GLU A 152 10.35 -6.79 10.92
C GLU A 152 10.80 -5.40 11.37
N TYR A 153 10.91 -4.43 10.45
CA TYR A 153 11.20 -3.04 10.79
C TYR A 153 10.09 -2.42 11.64
N HIS A 154 8.86 -2.39 11.12
CA HIS A 154 7.77 -1.68 11.78
C HIS A 154 7.42 -2.31 13.13
N ARG A 155 7.55 -3.63 13.29
CA ARG A 155 7.52 -4.29 14.60
C ARG A 155 8.57 -3.72 15.56
N ARG A 156 9.85 -3.65 15.16
CA ARG A 156 10.93 -3.13 16.01
C ARG A 156 10.84 -1.62 16.30
N VAL A 157 10.19 -0.81 15.44
CA VAL A 157 9.85 0.60 15.76
C VAL A 157 8.49 0.81 16.42
N GLY A 158 7.87 -0.25 16.96
CA GLY A 158 6.78 -0.15 17.93
C GLY A 158 5.36 -0.24 17.38
N PHE A 159 5.17 -0.78 16.18
CA PHE A 159 3.85 -1.17 15.69
C PHE A 159 3.41 -2.49 16.34
N ASP A 160 2.26 -2.50 17.00
CA ASP A 160 1.71 -3.68 17.68
C ASP A 160 1.12 -4.68 16.69
N HIS A 161 0.53 -4.17 15.60
CA HIS A 161 -0.27 -4.97 14.67
C HIS A 161 -0.17 -4.39 13.25
N LEU A 162 -0.12 -5.28 12.25
CA LEU A 162 0.06 -4.92 10.85
C LEU A 162 -1.09 -5.52 10.01
N ILE A 163 -1.61 -4.74 9.07
CA ILE A 163 -2.79 -5.10 8.29
C ILE A 163 -2.52 -4.81 6.81
N ILE A 164 -2.51 -5.87 6.00
CA ILE A 164 -2.32 -5.80 4.55
C ILE A 164 -3.67 -6.01 3.86
N TYR A 165 -4.06 -5.08 2.99
CA TYR A 165 -5.18 -5.26 2.07
C TYR A 165 -4.64 -5.82 0.74
N ASP A 166 -4.73 -7.14 0.58
CA ASP A 166 -4.34 -7.89 -0.62
C ASP A 166 -5.29 -7.63 -1.79
N ASN A 167 -4.83 -6.90 -2.80
CA ASN A 167 -5.59 -6.69 -4.01
C ASN A 167 -5.42 -7.83 -5.03
N ASN A 168 -5.74 -9.05 -4.60
CA ASN A 168 -5.68 -10.29 -5.37
C ASN A 168 -4.29 -10.53 -5.98
N SER A 169 -3.28 -10.64 -5.10
CA SER A 169 -1.90 -10.96 -5.47
C SER A 169 -1.76 -12.42 -5.93
N THR A 170 -0.78 -12.65 -6.80
CA THR A 170 -0.49 -13.95 -7.44
C THR A 170 0.94 -14.43 -7.16
N ASP A 171 1.60 -13.86 -6.16
CA ASP A 171 3.00 -14.08 -5.77
C ASP A 171 3.16 -14.89 -4.46
N GLY A 172 2.10 -15.58 -4.04
CA GLY A 172 2.12 -16.43 -2.85
C GLY A 172 1.96 -15.71 -1.50
N LEU A 173 1.73 -14.39 -1.50
CA LEU A 173 1.58 -13.52 -0.32
C LEU A 173 0.93 -14.19 0.90
N THR A 174 -0.31 -14.69 0.77
CA THR A 174 -1.05 -15.29 1.90
C THR A 174 -0.34 -16.53 2.45
N THR A 175 0.15 -17.41 1.58
CA THR A 175 0.86 -18.65 1.94
C THR A 175 2.16 -18.35 2.69
N LEU A 176 2.87 -17.28 2.30
CA LEU A 176 4.13 -16.89 2.93
C LEU A 176 3.94 -16.32 4.35
N PHE A 177 2.84 -15.59 4.60
CA PHE A 177 2.74 -14.71 5.77
C PHE A 177 1.55 -14.94 6.71
N THR A 178 0.59 -15.82 6.37
CA THR A 178 -0.59 -16.11 7.22
C THR A 178 -0.24 -16.58 8.65
N ASN A 179 0.94 -17.18 8.83
CA ASN A 179 1.41 -17.69 10.13
C ASN A 179 1.99 -16.61 11.07
N ARG A 180 2.11 -15.35 10.64
CA ARG A 180 2.54 -14.24 11.50
C ARG A 180 1.40 -13.86 12.46
N ALA A 181 1.65 -13.92 13.78
CA ALA A 181 0.60 -13.75 14.81
C ALA A 181 -0.01 -12.34 14.81
N ASP A 182 0.81 -11.34 14.55
CA ASP A 182 0.56 -9.90 14.61
C ASP A 182 0.29 -9.26 13.23
N LEU A 183 0.12 -10.08 12.19
CA LEU A 183 -0.25 -9.67 10.83
C LEU A 183 -1.65 -10.20 10.47
N GLU A 184 -2.46 -9.37 9.80
CA GLU A 184 -3.74 -9.76 9.20
C GLU A 184 -3.75 -9.39 7.70
N ILE A 185 -4.12 -10.33 6.83
CA ILE A 185 -4.10 -10.15 5.36
C ILE A 185 -5.54 -10.18 4.84
N ILE A 186 -6.15 -9.00 4.77
CA ILE A 186 -7.52 -8.79 4.29
C ILE A 186 -7.54 -8.87 2.77
N ARG A 187 -8.41 -9.69 2.20
CA ARG A 187 -8.50 -9.89 0.75
C ARG A 187 -9.42 -8.84 0.13
N TRP A 188 -8.81 -7.94 -0.63
CA TRP A 188 -9.41 -6.73 -1.17
C TRP A 188 -9.38 -6.67 -2.72
N PRO A 189 -10.04 -7.60 -3.44
CA PRO A 189 -9.83 -7.81 -4.88
C PRO A 189 -10.34 -6.68 -5.81
N TRP A 190 -11.14 -5.74 -5.30
CA TRP A 190 -11.74 -4.66 -6.08
C TRP A 190 -10.72 -3.78 -6.82
N ARG A 191 -11.02 -3.35 -8.04
CA ARG A 191 -10.15 -2.51 -8.87
C ARG A 191 -10.35 -1.02 -8.54
N ARG A 192 -9.26 -0.23 -8.54
CA ARG A 192 -9.24 1.22 -8.20
C ARG A 192 -9.86 1.53 -6.83
N SER A 193 -9.48 0.72 -5.84
CA SER A 193 -10.24 0.56 -4.60
C SER A 193 -9.50 1.02 -3.34
N GLN A 194 -8.29 1.59 -3.46
CA GLN A 194 -7.45 2.04 -2.34
C GLN A 194 -8.17 3.00 -1.37
N HIS A 195 -9.01 3.91 -1.90
CA HIS A 195 -9.86 4.78 -1.06
C HIS A 195 -10.85 3.97 -0.21
N GLN A 196 -11.50 2.98 -0.80
CA GLN A 196 -12.47 2.11 -0.14
C GLN A 196 -11.76 1.16 0.86
N ALA A 197 -10.54 0.68 0.54
CA ALA A 197 -9.72 -0.14 1.42
C ALA A 197 -9.33 0.64 2.69
N TYR A 198 -8.73 1.83 2.54
CA TYR A 198 -8.40 2.68 3.69
C TYR A 198 -9.65 3.16 4.45
N THR A 199 -10.78 3.35 3.77
CA THR A 199 -12.08 3.64 4.42
C THR A 199 -12.59 2.47 5.26
N HIS A 200 -12.56 1.24 4.73
CA HIS A 200 -12.92 0.03 5.46
C HIS A 200 -11.97 -0.16 6.64
N ALA A 201 -10.66 0.00 6.42
CA ALA A 201 -9.64 -0.09 7.45
C ALA A 201 -9.82 0.92 8.58
N LEU A 202 -10.29 2.14 8.29
CA LEU A 202 -10.61 3.14 9.31
C LEU A 202 -11.71 2.66 10.27
N LEU A 203 -12.74 1.98 9.75
CA LEU A 203 -13.80 1.39 10.58
C LEU A 203 -13.30 0.13 11.31
N PHE A 204 -12.57 -0.72 10.58
CA PHE A 204 -12.00 -1.97 11.09
C PHE A 204 -11.03 -1.75 12.25
N THR A 205 -10.24 -0.67 12.19
CA THR A 205 -9.30 -0.30 13.25
C THR A 205 -9.92 0.55 14.35
N ARG A 206 -11.16 1.06 14.21
CA ARG A 206 -11.83 1.97 15.16
C ARG A 206 -11.72 1.51 16.60
N ASP A 207 -12.20 0.30 16.84
CA ASP A 207 -12.35 -0.26 18.18
C ASP A 207 -11.23 -1.28 18.47
N ARG A 208 -10.28 -1.46 17.52
CA ARG A 208 -9.11 -2.34 17.63
C ARG A 208 -7.81 -1.60 17.96
N CYS A 209 -7.63 -0.36 17.47
CA CYS A 209 -6.36 0.37 17.48
C CYS A 209 -6.53 1.80 18.02
N ILE A 210 -5.71 2.23 18.98
CA ILE A 210 -5.73 3.63 19.47
C ILE A 210 -5.26 4.59 18.37
N TRP A 211 -4.18 4.24 17.66
CA TRP A 211 -3.66 4.92 16.49
C TRP A 211 -3.55 3.96 15.31
N THR A 212 -3.84 4.44 14.11
CA THR A 212 -3.57 3.74 12.85
C THR A 212 -2.77 4.63 11.91
N LEU A 213 -1.61 4.15 11.48
CA LEU A 213 -0.89 4.68 10.31
C LEU A 213 -1.49 4.07 9.05
N MET A 214 -1.81 4.91 8.06
CA MET A 214 -2.12 4.46 6.71
C MET A 214 -1.01 4.90 5.77
N SER A 215 -0.31 3.95 5.16
CA SER A 215 0.87 4.20 4.33
C SER A 215 1.12 3.03 3.37
N ASP A 216 1.88 3.27 2.30
CA ASP A 216 2.21 2.22 1.34
C ASP A 216 3.41 1.36 1.81
N LEU A 217 3.54 0.14 1.30
CA LEU A 217 4.49 -0.89 1.80
C LEU A 217 5.97 -0.47 1.66
N ASP A 218 6.25 0.45 0.74
CA ASP A 218 7.56 1.03 0.44
C ASP A 218 7.87 2.29 1.26
N VAL A 219 7.04 2.62 2.27
CA VAL A 219 7.26 3.73 3.20
C VAL A 219 7.74 3.19 4.57
N PHE A 220 8.89 3.69 5.00
CA PHE A 220 9.54 3.32 6.26
C PHE A 220 9.60 4.54 7.17
N ILE A 221 8.79 4.56 8.25
CA ILE A 221 8.75 5.72 9.17
C ILE A 221 9.96 5.66 10.12
N PHE A 222 10.81 6.69 10.07
CA PHE A 222 12.04 6.79 10.84
C PHE A 222 11.91 7.84 11.97
N PRO A 223 11.96 7.42 13.25
CA PRO A 223 12.01 8.33 14.39
C PRO A 223 13.45 8.82 14.62
N ARG A 224 13.67 10.14 14.63
CA ARG A 224 14.98 10.76 14.93
C ARG A 224 15.16 11.08 16.41
N SER A 225 14.11 11.56 17.07
CA SER A 225 14.16 12.10 18.44
C SER A 225 13.68 11.11 19.52
N SER A 226 13.47 9.83 19.19
CA SER A 226 12.94 8.81 20.11
C SER A 226 13.28 7.41 19.60
N ASN A 227 13.34 6.42 20.50
CA ASN A 227 13.74 5.04 20.15
C ASN A 227 12.71 4.27 19.29
N SER A 228 11.52 4.81 19.04
CA SER A 228 10.44 4.13 18.31
C SER A 228 9.42 5.13 17.74
N VAL A 229 8.69 4.75 16.69
CA VAL A 229 7.58 5.55 16.11
C VAL A 229 6.44 5.68 17.12
N ARG A 230 6.18 4.60 17.87
CA ARG A 230 5.25 4.62 19.00
C ARG A 230 5.58 5.73 20.00
N SER A 231 6.83 5.84 20.43
CA SER A 231 7.26 6.89 21.36
C SER A 231 7.18 8.29 20.76
N VAL A 232 7.36 8.46 19.45
CA VAL A 232 7.08 9.74 18.77
C VAL A 232 5.59 10.07 18.86
N ILE A 233 4.70 9.10 18.63
CA ILE A 233 3.24 9.30 18.73
C ILE A 233 2.82 9.58 20.17
N GLU A 234 3.32 8.82 21.16
CA GLU A 234 3.08 9.04 22.59
C GLU A 234 3.52 10.45 23.03
N ASN A 235 4.70 10.91 22.59
CA ASN A 235 5.24 12.25 22.88
C ASN A 235 4.53 13.41 22.13
N GLN A 236 3.64 13.12 21.18
CA GLN A 236 2.92 14.12 20.37
C GLN A 236 1.40 14.02 20.55
N ALA A 237 0.90 12.98 21.21
CA ALA A 237 -0.49 12.81 21.57
C ALA A 237 -0.92 13.89 22.57
N ARG A 238 -1.98 14.64 22.23
CA ARG A 238 -2.63 15.62 23.09
C ARG A 238 -4.14 15.49 22.91
N SER A 239 -4.91 16.00 23.87
CA SER A 239 -6.38 16.01 23.81
C SER A 239 -6.96 16.72 22.59
N ASP A 240 -6.20 17.60 21.90
CA ASP A 240 -6.61 18.28 20.66
C ASP A 240 -5.99 17.72 19.37
N ILE A 241 -5.08 16.74 19.45
CA ILE A 241 -4.39 16.16 18.27
C ILE A 241 -4.88 14.74 18.03
N ALA A 242 -5.52 14.53 16.88
CA ALA A 242 -6.00 13.21 16.44
C ALA A 242 -5.37 12.74 15.12
N GLN A 243 -4.47 13.51 14.50
CA GLN A 243 -3.63 13.06 13.38
C GLN A 243 -2.21 13.65 13.47
N ILE A 244 -1.23 12.82 13.17
CA ILE A 244 0.21 13.12 13.12
C ILE A 244 0.72 12.70 11.73
N SER A 245 1.00 13.68 10.87
CA SER A 245 1.50 13.49 9.50
C SER A 245 3.03 13.55 9.45
N PHE A 246 3.64 12.56 8.81
CA PHE A 246 5.07 12.46 8.51
C PHE A 246 5.34 12.92 7.08
N LYS A 247 6.35 13.79 6.89
CA LYS A 247 6.86 14.14 5.55
C LYS A 247 7.58 12.93 4.96
N LEU A 248 7.47 12.71 3.64
CA LEU A 248 8.08 11.57 2.96
C LEU A 248 9.31 12.01 2.16
N LEU A 249 10.49 11.51 2.53
CA LEU A 249 11.75 11.71 1.82
C LEU A 249 11.86 10.65 0.73
N ARG A 250 11.81 11.07 -0.54
CA ARG A 250 11.76 10.15 -1.68
C ARG A 250 13.14 9.74 -2.15
N MET A 251 13.33 8.43 -2.28
CA MET A 251 14.53 7.82 -2.84
C MET A 251 14.41 7.67 -4.37
N SER A 252 15.55 7.58 -5.05
CA SER A 252 15.61 7.22 -6.47
C SER A 252 15.55 5.70 -6.64
N HIS A 253 15.01 5.23 -7.75
CA HIS A 253 15.03 3.80 -8.15
C HIS A 253 16.40 3.38 -8.75
N GLU A 254 17.48 4.06 -8.36
CA GLU A 254 18.87 3.87 -8.84
C GLU A 254 19.09 3.83 -10.38
N ASN A 255 18.11 4.26 -11.18
CA ASN A 255 18.03 4.05 -12.63
C ASN A 255 18.02 2.56 -13.07
N LEU A 256 17.66 1.64 -12.17
CA LEU A 256 17.61 0.20 -12.42
C LEU A 256 16.46 -0.20 -13.35
N VAL A 257 16.77 -0.71 -14.54
CA VAL A 257 15.77 -1.30 -15.44
C VAL A 257 15.24 -2.61 -14.87
N ASP A 258 16.18 -3.47 -14.44
CA ASP A 258 15.96 -4.75 -13.79
C ASP A 258 16.05 -4.63 -12.26
N CYS A 259 15.20 -5.36 -11.55
CA CYS A 259 15.10 -5.27 -10.10
C CYS A 259 16.24 -6.04 -9.42
N ALA A 260 17.22 -5.31 -8.86
CA ALA A 260 18.30 -5.89 -8.07
C ALA A 260 17.77 -6.60 -6.81
N ASN A 261 18.41 -7.71 -6.42
CA ASN A 261 18.10 -8.47 -5.20
C ASN A 261 18.89 -7.92 -4.00
N GLY A 262 18.26 -7.90 -2.82
CA GLY A 262 18.81 -7.32 -1.58
C GLY A 262 17.74 -6.51 -0.82
N SER A 263 18.11 -5.84 0.27
CA SER A 263 17.24 -4.83 0.90
C SER A 263 16.98 -3.69 -0.06
N ILE A 264 15.75 -3.20 -0.12
CA ILE A 264 15.50 -1.96 -0.88
C ILE A 264 16.29 -0.79 -0.28
N THR A 265 16.54 -0.78 1.02
CA THR A 265 17.20 0.35 1.70
C THR A 265 18.73 0.37 1.57
N GLU A 266 19.32 -0.78 1.25
CA GLU A 266 20.76 -0.93 0.95
C GLU A 266 21.03 -0.61 -0.52
N ILE A 267 20.04 -0.83 -1.40
CA ILE A 267 20.13 -0.55 -2.84
C ILE A 267 19.83 0.94 -3.12
N TYR A 268 18.67 1.45 -2.69
CA TYR A 268 18.16 2.78 -3.05
C TYR A 268 18.67 3.85 -2.09
N ILE A 269 19.96 4.16 -2.19
CA ILE A 269 20.65 5.11 -1.30
C ILE A 269 20.69 6.55 -1.83
N HIS A 270 20.47 6.79 -3.13
CA HIS A 270 20.47 8.14 -3.69
C HIS A 270 19.08 8.75 -3.79
N ARG A 271 19.02 10.08 -3.68
CA ARG A 271 17.82 10.92 -3.76
C ARG A 271 18.14 12.29 -4.35
N LYS A 272 17.11 13.13 -4.54
CA LYS A 272 17.31 14.55 -4.87
C LYS A 272 17.98 15.31 -3.72
N ARG A 273 18.51 16.50 -4.02
CA ARG A 273 18.92 17.48 -2.99
C ARG A 273 17.69 18.08 -2.30
N LEU A 274 17.89 18.63 -1.11
CA LEU A 274 16.86 19.42 -0.44
C LEU A 274 16.74 20.79 -1.13
N PRO A 275 15.53 21.40 -1.21
CA PRO A 275 14.26 20.92 -0.66
C PRO A 275 13.56 19.83 -1.50
N ASP A 276 13.91 19.66 -2.78
CA ASP A 276 13.18 18.85 -3.78
C ASP A 276 13.16 17.33 -3.56
N ALA A 277 13.72 16.85 -2.45
CA ALA A 277 13.70 15.44 -2.04
C ALA A 277 12.44 15.03 -1.26
N TRP A 278 11.64 15.99 -0.79
CA TRP A 278 10.37 15.71 -0.14
C TRP A 278 9.26 15.51 -1.18
N ASP A 279 8.46 14.45 -1.04
CA ASP A 279 7.21 14.32 -1.78
C ASP A 279 6.17 15.36 -1.33
N LYS A 280 5.17 15.60 -2.19
CA LYS A 280 4.04 16.49 -1.91
C LYS A 280 2.96 15.82 -1.03
N SER A 281 3.04 14.51 -0.84
CA SER A 281 2.15 13.70 0.01
C SER A 281 2.76 13.46 1.39
N SER A 282 1.89 13.27 2.39
CA SER A 282 2.26 12.77 3.71
C SER A 282 1.82 11.32 3.88
N SER A 283 2.35 10.63 4.89
CA SER A 283 1.66 9.51 5.53
C SER A 283 1.30 9.91 6.94
N ALA A 284 0.12 9.52 7.44
CA ALA A 284 -0.32 9.96 8.75
C ALA A 284 -0.79 8.82 9.66
N ALA A 285 -0.40 8.91 10.93
CA ALA A 285 -1.02 8.16 12.01
C ALA A 285 -2.16 8.99 12.59
N PHE A 286 -3.33 8.40 12.80
CA PHE A 286 -4.49 9.09 13.38
C PHE A 286 -5.30 8.19 14.32
N ILE A 287 -6.11 8.81 15.18
CA ILE A 287 -7.04 8.13 16.09
C ILE A 287 -8.30 7.74 15.30
N PRO A 288 -8.54 6.45 15.00
CA PRO A 288 -9.55 6.06 14.01
C PRO A 288 -11.00 6.34 14.44
N SER A 289 -11.28 6.37 15.74
CA SER A 289 -12.58 6.76 16.30
C SER A 289 -12.91 8.25 16.16
N LEU A 290 -11.91 9.10 15.94
CA LEU A 290 -12.06 10.56 15.77
C LEU A 290 -12.02 11.00 14.30
N ALA A 291 -11.95 10.04 13.37
CA ALA A 291 -11.79 10.24 11.94
C ALA A 291 -13.05 9.87 11.14
N ILE A 292 -13.32 10.67 10.10
CA ILE A 292 -14.48 10.55 9.23
C ILE A 292 -14.10 9.69 8.01
N PRO A 293 -14.88 8.63 7.66
CA PRO A 293 -14.58 7.76 6.52
C PRO A 293 -14.81 8.44 5.16
N MET A 294 -14.02 8.05 4.14
CA MET A 294 -14.13 8.41 2.72
C MET A 294 -13.65 9.83 2.30
N HIS A 295 -12.50 10.29 2.79
CA HIS A 295 -11.99 11.63 2.43
C HIS A 295 -10.66 11.63 1.66
N ARG A 296 -9.57 11.08 2.21
CA ARG A 296 -8.23 11.07 1.58
C ARG A 296 -7.57 9.69 1.63
N ILE A 297 -6.41 9.57 0.99
CA ILE A 297 -5.46 8.46 1.11
C ILE A 297 -4.42 8.88 2.16
N HIS A 298 -4.00 7.97 3.03
CA HIS A 298 -3.01 8.19 4.10
C HIS A 298 -3.35 9.27 5.16
N GLU A 299 -4.40 10.03 4.97
CA GLU A 299 -4.88 11.10 5.86
C GLU A 299 -6.38 10.93 6.11
N ALA A 300 -6.85 11.37 7.28
CA ALA A 300 -8.26 11.42 7.63
C ALA A 300 -8.79 12.86 7.57
N GLN A 301 -10.11 13.01 7.33
CA GLN A 301 -10.81 14.20 7.81
C GLN A 301 -11.20 13.94 9.27
N LEU A 302 -10.88 14.86 10.19
CA LEU A 302 -11.17 14.69 11.62
C LEU A 302 -12.54 15.27 12.00
N LEU A 303 -13.12 14.73 13.07
CA LEU A 303 -14.22 15.37 13.79
C LEU A 303 -13.71 16.65 14.47
N LYS A 304 -14.55 17.69 14.55
CA LYS A 304 -14.22 18.88 15.36
C LYS A 304 -14.35 18.54 16.86
N PRO A 305 -13.50 19.10 17.75
CA PRO A 305 -12.51 20.16 17.52
C PRO A 305 -11.09 19.66 17.22
N TYR A 306 -10.90 18.36 16.94
CA TYR A 306 -9.58 17.74 16.81
C TYR A 306 -8.80 18.20 15.57
N LYS A 307 -7.47 18.14 15.67
CA LYS A 307 -6.52 18.73 14.72
C LYS A 307 -5.52 17.70 14.20
N SER A 308 -5.00 17.98 13.01
CA SER A 308 -3.83 17.32 12.44
C SER A 308 -2.58 18.19 12.66
N ILE A 309 -1.45 17.57 12.97
CA ILE A 309 -0.13 18.22 12.90
C ILE A 309 0.73 17.57 11.81
N VAL A 310 1.69 18.32 11.27
CA VAL A 310 2.78 17.80 10.44
C VAL A 310 4.07 17.90 11.26
N LEU A 311 4.77 16.79 11.46
CA LEU A 311 6.00 16.78 12.25
C LEU A 311 7.16 17.49 11.55
N SER A 312 8.10 18.02 12.34
CA SER A 312 9.42 18.31 11.79
C SER A 312 10.14 17.02 11.45
N SER A 313 10.90 17.04 10.35
CA SER A 313 11.82 15.98 9.98
C SER A 313 12.88 15.71 11.05
N ASP A 314 13.16 16.68 11.94
CA ASP A 314 14.07 16.51 13.09
C ASP A 314 13.50 15.60 14.19
N VAL A 315 12.18 15.41 14.22
CA VAL A 315 11.45 14.53 15.15
C VAL A 315 11.25 13.16 14.51
N ALA A 316 10.59 13.12 13.35
CA ALA A 316 10.40 11.91 12.55
C ALA A 316 10.01 12.25 11.10
N TYR A 317 10.32 11.35 10.17
CA TYR A 317 9.90 11.42 8.77
C TYR A 317 9.79 10.02 8.17
N GLY A 318 9.05 9.85 7.08
CA GLY A 318 9.05 8.62 6.29
C GLY A 318 10.14 8.65 5.23
N VAL A 319 10.78 7.52 4.94
CA VAL A 319 11.56 7.30 3.72
C VAL A 319 10.67 6.52 2.75
N HIS A 320 10.51 7.02 1.52
CA HIS A 320 9.61 6.46 0.51
C HIS A 320 10.39 5.92 -0.68
N TYR A 321 10.31 4.61 -0.87
CA TYR A 321 11.05 3.84 -1.87
C TYR A 321 10.18 3.48 -3.09
N SER A 322 9.55 4.51 -3.67
CA SER A 322 8.37 4.38 -4.56
C SER A 322 8.44 3.37 -5.70
N ASP A 323 9.64 3.00 -6.16
CA ASP A 323 9.86 2.14 -7.33
C ASP A 323 11.19 1.36 -7.16
N ARG A 324 11.17 0.01 -7.24
CA ARG A 324 12.41 -0.80 -7.20
C ARG A 324 13.15 -0.80 -8.55
N CYS A 325 12.41 -0.90 -9.65
CA CYS A 325 12.97 -0.87 -11.00
C CYS A 325 11.91 -0.54 -12.05
N TRP A 326 12.35 -0.27 -13.29
CA TRP A 326 11.43 -0.02 -14.42
C TRP A 326 10.44 -1.16 -14.62
N LYS A 327 10.91 -2.41 -14.62
CA LYS A 327 10.02 -3.58 -14.82
C LYS A 327 8.91 -3.62 -13.77
N GLN A 328 9.21 -3.32 -12.51
CA GLN A 328 8.20 -3.24 -11.46
C GLN A 328 7.26 -2.05 -11.66
N TYR A 329 7.78 -0.83 -11.90
CA TYR A 329 6.94 0.35 -12.14
C TYR A 329 5.95 0.09 -13.28
N PHE A 330 6.43 -0.44 -14.39
CA PHE A 330 5.61 -0.80 -15.54
C PHE A 330 4.51 -1.81 -15.15
N LEU A 331 4.86 -2.90 -14.44
CA LEU A 331 3.88 -3.89 -13.96
C LEU A 331 2.89 -3.29 -12.95
N GLN A 332 3.32 -2.42 -12.04
CA GLN A 332 2.43 -1.72 -11.11
C GLN A 332 1.48 -0.75 -11.81
N LYS A 333 1.85 -0.14 -12.94
CA LYS A 333 0.97 0.78 -13.68
C LYS A 333 0.07 0.08 -14.70
N VAL A 334 0.47 -1.08 -15.23
CA VAL A 334 -0.31 -1.90 -16.18
C VAL A 334 -1.20 -2.94 -15.48
N VAL A 335 -0.63 -3.67 -14.52
CA VAL A 335 -1.24 -4.83 -13.83
C VAL A 335 -1.67 -4.49 -12.40
N GLY A 336 -1.09 -3.45 -11.79
CA GLY A 336 -1.49 -2.95 -10.47
C GLY A 336 -2.87 -2.32 -10.50
N ARG A 337 -3.76 -2.80 -9.62
CA ARG A 337 -5.19 -2.45 -9.57
C ARG A 337 -5.63 -1.87 -8.24
N THR A 338 -4.74 -1.77 -7.25
CA THR A 338 -4.93 -1.02 -5.99
C THR A 338 -5.20 0.45 -6.29
N GLY A 339 -4.28 1.03 -7.04
CA GLY A 339 -4.14 2.46 -7.27
C GLY A 339 -5.41 3.14 -7.80
N VAL A 340 -5.58 4.37 -7.34
CA VAL A 340 -6.75 5.24 -7.49
C VAL A 340 -7.36 5.29 -8.90
N LYS A 341 -6.56 5.15 -9.96
CA LYS A 341 -6.99 5.14 -11.37
C LYS A 341 -6.11 4.16 -12.15
N ASP A 342 -6.68 3.50 -13.16
CA ASP A 342 -5.85 2.75 -14.13
C ASP A 342 -4.88 3.72 -14.84
N TRP A 343 -3.64 3.30 -15.06
CA TRP A 343 -2.71 4.08 -15.88
C TRP A 343 -2.96 3.81 -17.37
N ILE A 344 -3.07 4.87 -18.17
CA ILE A 344 -3.17 4.74 -19.63
C ILE A 344 -1.74 4.75 -20.18
N VAL A 345 -1.25 3.58 -20.57
CA VAL A 345 0.12 3.43 -21.07
C VAL A 345 0.18 3.70 -22.58
N PRO A 346 0.97 4.67 -23.05
CA PRO A 346 1.25 4.87 -24.47
C PRO A 346 1.86 3.63 -25.11
N ARG A 347 1.47 3.30 -26.35
CA ARG A 347 1.98 2.14 -27.12
C ARG A 347 3.51 2.14 -27.33
N THR A 348 4.17 3.30 -27.16
CA THR A 348 5.63 3.46 -27.26
C THR A 348 6.38 3.04 -26.00
N ILE A 349 5.68 2.84 -24.88
CA ILE A 349 6.25 2.46 -23.58
C ILE A 349 6.02 0.96 -23.34
N ASN A 350 7.08 0.21 -23.02
CA ASN A 350 7.00 -1.22 -22.74
C ASN A 350 7.97 -1.65 -21.61
N ILE A 351 7.82 -2.89 -21.12
CA ILE A 351 8.59 -3.44 -19.99
C ILE A 351 10.12 -3.46 -20.19
N PHE A 352 10.62 -3.31 -21.43
CA PHE A 352 12.05 -3.25 -21.76
C PHE A 352 12.57 -1.83 -22.04
N ARG A 353 11.68 -0.84 -22.21
CA ARG A 353 12.04 0.54 -22.59
C ARG A 353 11.47 1.56 -21.59
N PRO A 354 12.28 1.99 -20.59
CA PRO A 354 11.89 3.04 -19.65
C PRO A 354 11.58 4.35 -20.33
N SER A 355 10.53 5.02 -19.86
CA SER A 355 10.21 6.38 -20.28
C SER A 355 11.26 7.37 -19.80
N GLU A 356 11.46 8.46 -20.55
CA GLU A 356 12.40 9.52 -20.19
C GLU A 356 12.06 10.17 -18.85
N ASN A 357 10.77 10.42 -18.59
CA ASN A 357 10.28 10.92 -17.30
C ASN A 357 10.61 10.00 -16.12
N TRP A 358 10.65 8.68 -16.32
CA TRP A 358 11.07 7.74 -15.27
C TRP A 358 12.58 7.84 -15.01
N ARG A 359 13.42 8.01 -16.05
CA ARG A 359 14.89 8.13 -15.89
C ARG A 359 15.35 9.37 -15.11
N ASN A 360 14.47 10.35 -14.88
CA ASN A 360 14.82 11.68 -14.38
C ASN A 360 14.69 11.88 -12.84
N LEU A 361 14.64 10.81 -12.05
CA LEU A 361 14.80 10.91 -10.58
C LEU A 361 16.28 11.09 -10.18
N SER A 362 16.72 12.34 -10.25
CA SER A 362 18.09 12.79 -9.98
C SER A 362 18.69 12.30 -8.65
N LYS A 363 19.89 11.70 -8.75
CA LYS A 363 20.74 11.21 -7.64
C LYS A 363 21.59 12.33 -7.01
N GLY A 364 20.98 13.48 -6.73
CA GLY A 364 21.69 14.69 -6.30
C GLY A 364 22.34 14.64 -4.90
N ALA A 365 21.95 13.68 -4.05
CA ALA A 365 22.53 13.43 -2.73
C ALA A 365 22.35 11.95 -2.31
N THR A 366 23.20 11.45 -1.42
CA THR A 366 23.07 10.13 -0.78
C THR A 366 22.34 10.26 0.56
N ILE A 367 21.71 9.18 1.04
CA ILE A 367 21.23 9.06 2.42
C ILE A 367 22.25 8.30 3.26
N GLU A 368 22.77 8.97 4.29
CA GLU A 368 23.83 8.45 5.16
C GLU A 368 23.28 8.09 6.56
N ASP A 369 22.06 8.52 6.89
CA ASP A 369 21.52 8.56 8.25
C ASP A 369 20.19 7.80 8.44
N THR A 370 20.13 6.54 8.01
CA THR A 370 18.96 5.65 8.24
C THR A 370 19.26 4.51 9.20
N GLN A 371 18.73 4.60 10.42
CA GLN A 371 18.85 3.53 11.43
C GLN A 371 18.22 2.19 11.02
N PHE A 372 17.45 2.12 9.94
CA PHE A 372 17.01 0.83 9.39
C PHE A 372 18.17 -0.01 8.83
N ARG A 373 19.21 0.62 8.25
CA ARG A 373 20.40 -0.09 7.78
C ARG A 373 21.21 -0.66 8.96
N ASP A 374 21.21 0.05 10.09
CA ASP A 374 21.82 -0.40 11.34
C ASP A 374 20.98 -1.55 11.97
N PHE A 375 19.65 -1.40 12.00
CA PHE A 375 18.70 -2.45 12.41
C PHE A 375 18.98 -3.78 11.70
N LYS A 376 19.32 -3.75 10.41
CA LYS A 376 19.55 -4.96 9.63
C LYS A 376 20.87 -5.63 9.98
N GLN A 377 21.92 -4.85 10.22
CA GLN A 377 23.19 -5.37 10.72
C GLN A 377 22.99 -6.06 12.09
N ASP A 378 22.32 -5.40 13.04
CA ASP A 378 21.95 -5.99 14.34
C ASP A 378 21.16 -7.29 14.18
N HIS A 379 20.11 -7.29 13.35
CA HIS A 379 19.24 -8.45 13.18
C HIS A 379 19.97 -9.63 12.51
N THR A 380 20.89 -9.36 11.58
CA THR A 380 21.77 -10.39 11.02
C THR A 380 22.68 -10.99 12.10
N PHE A 381 23.22 -10.19 13.02
CA PHE A 381 23.95 -10.72 14.19
C PHE A 381 23.04 -11.57 15.10
N ASP A 382 21.83 -11.12 15.44
CA ASP A 382 20.88 -11.86 16.27
C ASP A 382 20.49 -13.22 15.66
N VAL A 383 20.23 -13.26 14.34
CA VAL A 383 19.91 -14.49 13.62
C VAL A 383 21.11 -15.45 13.60
N ILE A 384 22.32 -14.94 13.32
CA ILE A 384 23.55 -15.74 13.34
C ILE A 384 23.81 -16.29 14.75
N GLN A 385 23.61 -15.51 15.82
CA GLN A 385 23.75 -15.99 17.20
C GLN A 385 22.72 -17.07 17.54
N LYS A 386 21.44 -16.90 17.14
CA LYS A 386 20.39 -17.92 17.33
C LYS A 386 20.68 -19.21 16.56
N GLN A 387 21.20 -19.13 15.34
CA GLN A 387 21.61 -20.29 14.56
C GLN A 387 22.87 -20.97 15.14
N ASN A 388 23.86 -20.21 15.59
CA ASN A 388 25.06 -20.74 16.22
C ASN A 388 24.74 -21.44 17.56
N THR A 389 23.84 -20.89 18.37
CA THR A 389 23.41 -21.52 19.64
C THR A 389 22.59 -22.78 19.42
N SER A 390 21.73 -22.85 18.40
CA SER A 390 20.98 -24.07 18.09
C SER A 390 21.86 -25.17 17.48
N GLN A 391 22.87 -24.83 16.66
CA GLN A 391 23.88 -25.78 16.20
C GLN A 391 24.80 -26.25 17.35
N ALA A 392 25.22 -25.36 18.24
CA ALA A 392 26.04 -25.70 19.41
C ALA A 392 25.32 -26.65 20.39
N GLY A 393 23.98 -26.58 20.46
CA GLY A 393 23.16 -27.50 21.25
C GLY A 393 23.19 -28.96 20.78
N GLY A 394 23.64 -29.23 19.54
CA GLY A 394 23.67 -30.58 18.96
C GLY A 394 24.87 -31.46 19.33
N ILE A 395 25.95 -30.89 19.90
CA ILE A 395 27.22 -31.63 20.08
C ILE A 395 27.36 -32.15 21.52
N THR A 396 26.98 -33.41 21.71
CA THR A 396 27.28 -34.14 22.96
C THR A 396 28.79 -34.34 23.12
N LYS A 397 29.34 -33.86 24.25
CA LYS A 397 30.79 -33.88 24.54
C LYS A 397 31.33 -35.30 24.79
N ARG A 398 31.68 -36.04 23.72
CA ARG A 398 32.64 -37.16 23.84
C ARG A 398 34.04 -36.61 24.10
N LYS A 399 34.51 -36.72 25.35
CA LYS A 399 35.92 -36.50 25.69
C LYS A 399 36.79 -37.52 24.94
N VAL A 400 37.65 -37.04 24.04
CA VAL A 400 38.84 -37.77 23.60
C VAL A 400 40.02 -36.80 23.72
N SER A 401 41.06 -37.22 24.41
CA SER A 401 42.26 -36.41 24.66
C SER A 401 43.41 -36.83 23.76
N LYS A 402 44.08 -35.86 23.12
CA LYS A 402 45.52 -35.91 22.82
C LYS A 402 46.05 -34.51 22.51
N LYS A 403 47.36 -34.32 22.75
CA LYS A 403 48.13 -33.10 22.45
C LYS A 403 48.52 -33.06 20.96
N VAL A 404 48.85 -31.88 20.42
CA VAL A 404 50.23 -31.47 20.04
C VAL A 404 50.21 -30.11 19.31
N ASP A 405 50.93 -29.16 19.89
CA ASP A 405 51.78 -28.07 19.35
C ASP A 405 51.56 -27.35 17.98
N ARG A 406 51.53 -26.01 18.09
CA ARG A 406 52.38 -24.99 17.40
C ARG A 406 52.06 -24.38 16.02
N ASP A 407 52.22 -23.04 16.02
CA ASP A 407 52.80 -22.10 15.04
C ASP A 407 52.18 -21.94 13.63
N GLY A 408 52.19 -20.71 13.06
CA GLY A 408 51.68 -20.48 11.67
C GLY A 408 51.30 -19.05 11.21
N ASN A 409 51.95 -18.00 11.70
CA ASN A 409 51.81 -16.58 11.30
C ASN A 409 51.78 -16.29 9.77
N GLY A 410 51.04 -15.26 9.25
CA GLY A 410 51.46 -14.64 7.96
C GLY A 410 50.54 -13.87 6.98
N ARG A 411 49.92 -12.74 7.37
CA ARG A 411 49.78 -11.48 6.56
C ARG A 411 49.02 -11.47 5.19
N ALA A 412 49.02 -10.31 4.50
CA ALA A 412 48.14 -9.98 3.35
C ALA A 412 48.66 -8.84 2.42
N SER A 413 48.08 -8.73 1.21
CA SER A 413 48.08 -7.60 0.24
C SER A 413 46.82 -7.75 -0.67
N ARG A 414 46.15 -6.76 -1.31
CA ARG A 414 46.27 -5.30 -1.55
C ARG A 414 47.18 -4.84 -2.72
N HIS A 415 46.56 -4.33 -3.80
CA HIS A 415 47.16 -3.45 -4.83
C HIS A 415 46.12 -2.48 -5.46
N GLN A 416 46.60 -1.45 -6.19
CA GLN A 416 45.82 -0.37 -6.83
C GLN A 416 46.50 0.13 -8.12
N SER A 417 45.73 0.64 -9.11
CA SER A 417 46.08 1.63 -10.16
C SER A 417 44.82 1.97 -10.99
N ASN A 418 44.40 3.21 -11.27
CA ASN A 418 44.95 4.27 -12.17
C ASN A 418 45.07 3.82 -13.66
N SER A 419 44.76 4.60 -14.72
CA SER A 419 44.04 5.89 -14.99
C SER A 419 43.84 6.01 -16.55
N SER A 420 43.46 7.07 -17.31
CA SER A 420 43.02 8.50 -17.21
C SER A 420 42.66 9.07 -18.63
N ILE A 421 41.95 10.23 -18.73
CA ILE A 421 41.99 11.25 -19.87
C ILE A 421 41.32 10.87 -21.24
N SER A 422 40.80 11.75 -22.14
CA SER A 422 40.13 13.09 -22.06
C SER A 422 39.54 13.57 -23.45
N ARG A 423 38.86 14.75 -23.49
CA ARG A 423 38.59 15.71 -24.63
C ARG A 423 37.36 15.58 -25.56
N VAL A 424 37.06 16.71 -26.24
CA VAL A 424 35.81 17.13 -26.94
C VAL A 424 36.15 18.13 -28.08
N PRO A 425 35.41 18.17 -29.22
CA PRO A 425 34.76 19.42 -29.71
C PRO A 425 33.34 19.21 -30.29
N ALA A 426 32.68 20.25 -30.82
CA ALA A 426 31.25 20.27 -31.22
C ALA A 426 30.95 21.13 -32.48
N THR A 427 29.76 20.99 -33.09
CA THR A 427 29.18 21.94 -34.10
C THR A 427 27.64 21.83 -34.28
N ARG A 428 27.07 22.80 -35.00
CA ARG A 428 25.67 23.02 -35.49
C ARG A 428 25.76 23.61 -36.94
N PRO A 429 24.75 24.15 -37.69
CA PRO A 429 23.37 24.60 -37.40
C PRO A 429 22.29 24.29 -38.51
N LEU A 430 21.19 25.09 -38.60
CA LEU A 430 20.23 25.31 -39.73
C LEU A 430 19.16 24.20 -39.99
N SER A 431 17.93 24.42 -40.52
CA SER A 431 17.06 25.59 -40.92
C SER A 431 15.63 25.03 -41.30
N SER A 432 14.49 25.70 -41.62
CA SER A 432 13.88 27.07 -41.54
C SER A 432 12.38 26.99 -41.98
N SER A 433 11.58 28.09 -41.87
CA SER A 433 10.27 28.40 -42.56
C SER A 433 9.05 27.46 -42.30
N SER A 434 7.75 27.82 -42.43
CA SER A 434 6.94 29.06 -42.66
C SER A 434 5.45 28.73 -42.25
N GLU A 435 4.56 29.60 -41.73
CA GLU A 435 3.66 30.60 -42.41
C GLU A 435 2.80 29.96 -43.55
N ASP A 436 1.46 30.11 -43.72
CA ASP A 436 0.33 30.93 -43.15
C ASP A 436 -0.93 30.04 -42.83
N GLU A 437 -2.12 30.36 -42.27
CA GLU A 437 -3.02 31.54 -42.01
C GLU A 437 -4.32 31.63 -42.91
N SER A 438 -5.33 32.45 -42.51
CA SER A 438 -6.78 32.51 -42.90
C SER A 438 -7.69 31.37 -42.33
N THR A 439 -8.88 31.54 -41.72
CA THR A 439 -10.12 32.37 -41.87
C THR A 439 -11.08 31.89 -43.00
N ASN A 440 -12.43 31.96 -42.94
CA ASN A 440 -13.38 32.69 -42.08
C ASN A 440 -14.84 32.09 -42.10
N THR A 441 -15.73 32.45 -41.13
CA THR A 441 -17.25 32.44 -41.20
C THR A 441 -18.03 31.12 -41.50
N SER A 442 -19.33 30.90 -41.19
CA SER A 442 -20.41 31.58 -40.41
C SER A 442 -21.62 30.61 -40.16
N ASP A 443 -22.45 30.87 -39.13
CA ASP A 443 -23.94 30.75 -38.99
C ASP A 443 -24.75 29.55 -39.57
N THR A 444 -25.90 29.08 -39.01
CA THR A 444 -26.47 28.97 -37.64
C THR A 444 -27.53 27.82 -37.64
N ASP A 445 -28.11 27.50 -36.46
CA ASP A 445 -29.45 26.89 -36.27
C ASP A 445 -29.77 25.48 -36.81
N GLU A 446 -29.42 24.44 -36.03
CA GLU A 446 -30.25 23.22 -35.94
C GLU A 446 -30.14 22.51 -34.57
N MET A 447 -30.87 23.05 -33.58
CA MET A 447 -31.24 22.34 -32.33
C MET A 447 -32.73 21.98 -32.44
N ASP A 448 -33.26 20.84 -31.96
CA ASP A 448 -32.97 20.21 -30.66
C ASP A 448 -33.20 18.67 -30.67
N HIS A 449 -32.78 17.97 -31.73
CA HIS A 449 -32.98 16.50 -31.85
C HIS A 449 -31.69 15.66 -31.97
N SER A 450 -30.55 16.24 -32.33
CA SER A 450 -29.27 15.51 -32.40
C SER A 450 -28.71 15.09 -31.03
N ASN A 451 -29.19 15.70 -29.94
CA ASN A 451 -28.57 15.67 -28.61
C ASN A 451 -28.66 14.28 -27.93
N ASP A 452 -29.73 13.51 -28.16
CA ASP A 452 -29.90 12.17 -27.58
C ASP A 452 -29.31 11.04 -28.43
N GLU A 453 -29.30 11.17 -29.77
CA GLU A 453 -28.50 10.27 -30.61
C GLU A 453 -27.00 10.44 -30.34
N GLN A 454 -26.50 11.67 -30.20
CA GLN A 454 -25.11 11.91 -29.81
C GLN A 454 -24.77 11.29 -28.45
N LYS A 455 -25.68 11.29 -27.46
CA LYS A 455 -25.48 10.59 -26.18
C LYS A 455 -25.45 9.06 -26.37
N ALA A 456 -26.37 8.52 -27.16
CA ALA A 456 -26.46 7.08 -27.44
C ALA A 456 -25.23 6.59 -28.22
N GLU A 457 -24.77 7.32 -29.23
CA GLU A 457 -23.56 7.01 -29.98
C GLU A 457 -22.31 7.17 -29.12
N LYS A 458 -22.19 8.22 -28.32
CA LYS A 458 -21.07 8.40 -27.37
C LYS A 458 -20.99 7.24 -26.38
N ALA A 459 -22.12 6.75 -25.87
CA ALA A 459 -22.18 5.55 -25.03
C ALA A 459 -21.79 4.25 -25.79
N ARG A 460 -22.23 4.08 -27.05
CA ARG A 460 -21.79 2.97 -27.92
C ARG A 460 -20.29 3.03 -28.19
N HIS A 461 -19.75 4.23 -28.43
CA HIS A 461 -18.35 4.48 -28.75
C HIS A 461 -17.43 4.32 -27.52
N GLU A 462 -17.90 4.68 -26.32
CA GLU A 462 -17.24 4.34 -25.05
C GLU A 462 -17.27 2.82 -24.80
N THR A 463 -18.43 2.16 -25.00
CA THR A 463 -18.55 0.70 -24.90
C THR A 463 -17.60 -0.02 -25.87
N HIS A 464 -17.46 0.49 -27.10
CA HIS A 464 -16.54 -0.07 -28.08
C HIS A 464 -15.07 0.18 -27.71
N LYS A 465 -14.72 1.38 -27.22
CA LYS A 465 -13.41 1.67 -26.61
C LYS A 465 -13.12 0.76 -25.40
N GLN A 466 -14.13 0.37 -24.63
CA GLN A 466 -13.99 -0.50 -23.47
C GLN A 466 -13.75 -1.97 -23.86
N LYS A 467 -14.50 -2.48 -24.85
CA LYS A 467 -14.21 -3.79 -25.47
C LYS A 467 -12.82 -3.83 -26.13
N LYS A 468 -12.42 -2.77 -26.84
CA LYS A 468 -11.10 -2.67 -27.48
C LYS A 468 -9.96 -2.53 -26.46
N LYS A 469 -10.22 -1.97 -25.26
CA LYS A 469 -9.29 -2.03 -24.12
C LYS A 469 -9.17 -3.44 -23.54
N GLN A 470 -10.24 -4.25 -23.52
CA GLN A 470 -10.16 -5.64 -23.06
C GLN A 470 -9.32 -6.50 -24.02
N SER A 471 -9.49 -6.40 -25.35
CA SER A 471 -8.68 -7.20 -26.28
C SER A 471 -7.18 -6.84 -26.20
N ILE A 472 -6.82 -5.56 -26.08
CA ILE A 472 -5.42 -5.12 -25.93
C ILE A 472 -4.79 -5.66 -24.63
N VAL A 473 -5.57 -5.79 -23.54
CA VAL A 473 -5.09 -6.46 -22.31
C VAL A 473 -4.86 -7.95 -22.57
N GLN A 474 -5.75 -8.60 -23.33
CA GLN A 474 -5.70 -10.04 -23.59
C GLN A 474 -4.55 -10.43 -24.54
N GLU A 475 -4.30 -9.65 -25.60
CA GLU A 475 -3.12 -9.77 -26.48
C GLU A 475 -1.78 -9.67 -25.71
N HIS A 476 -1.74 -8.92 -24.60
CA HIS A 476 -0.57 -8.84 -23.72
C HIS A 476 -0.44 -10.02 -22.74
N PHE A 477 -1.49 -10.81 -22.51
CA PHE A 477 -1.43 -12.03 -21.71
C PHE A 477 -0.96 -13.24 -22.52
N GLU A 478 -1.29 -13.32 -23.82
CA GLU A 478 -0.90 -14.46 -24.68
C GLU A 478 0.63 -14.56 -24.92
N TYR A 479 1.38 -13.47 -24.70
CA TYR A 479 2.84 -13.43 -24.85
C TYR A 479 3.66 -13.56 -23.55
N LEU A 480 3.01 -13.66 -22.38
CA LEU A 480 3.69 -13.73 -21.09
C LEU A 480 2.96 -14.67 -20.12
N ASP A 481 3.56 -15.83 -19.85
CA ASP A 481 3.27 -16.60 -18.64
C ASP A 481 3.87 -15.88 -17.41
N VAL A 482 3.12 -14.88 -16.93
CA VAL A 482 3.47 -14.09 -15.74
C VAL A 482 3.53 -14.97 -14.48
N ASN A 483 2.83 -16.12 -14.44
CA ASN A 483 2.87 -17.01 -13.28
C ASN A 483 4.26 -17.63 -13.16
N THR A 484 4.79 -18.23 -14.23
CA THR A 484 6.13 -18.85 -14.21
C THR A 484 7.22 -17.85 -13.81
N TYR A 485 7.16 -16.60 -14.26
CA TYR A 485 8.15 -15.59 -13.88
C TYR A 485 8.08 -15.18 -12.39
N MET A 486 6.87 -15.04 -11.83
CA MET A 486 6.68 -14.71 -10.41
C MET A 486 7.05 -15.87 -9.48
N TYR A 487 6.74 -17.12 -9.87
CA TYR A 487 7.14 -18.31 -9.11
C TYR A 487 8.66 -18.48 -9.02
N GLN A 488 9.40 -18.22 -10.11
CA GLN A 488 10.86 -18.31 -10.12
C GLN A 488 11.57 -17.25 -9.26
N LEU A 489 10.93 -16.11 -8.99
CA LEU A 489 11.47 -15.08 -8.10
C LEU A 489 11.38 -15.46 -6.62
N CYS A 490 10.30 -16.13 -6.20
CA CYS A 490 10.09 -16.48 -4.79
C CYS A 490 11.03 -17.61 -4.32
N PHE A 491 11.34 -18.58 -5.17
CA PHE A 491 12.14 -19.74 -4.79
C PHE A 491 13.66 -19.48 -4.65
N LYS A 492 14.16 -18.30 -5.02
CA LYS A 492 15.60 -17.95 -4.92
C LYS A 492 15.98 -17.18 -3.64
N VAL A 493 15.10 -17.15 -2.63
CA VAL A 493 15.34 -16.51 -1.31
C VAL A 493 15.64 -17.57 -0.22
N ARG A 494 15.96 -18.81 -0.61
CA ARG A 494 16.44 -19.88 0.30
C ARG A 494 17.67 -20.62 -0.26
N ILE A 495 18.81 -19.95 -0.19
CA ILE A 495 20.14 -20.55 0.06
C ILE A 495 20.82 -19.63 1.06
#